data_AF-A0A957WTS6-F1
#
_entry.id   AF-A0A957WTS6-F1
#
_cell.length_a   1.000
_cell.length_b   1.000
_cell.length_c   1.000
_cell.angle_alpha   90.00
_cell.angle_beta   90.00
_cell.angle_gamma   90.00
#
_symmetry.space_group_name_H-M   'P 1'
#
loop_
_entity.id
_entity.type
_entity.pdbx_description
1 polymer ?
#
loop_
_entity_poly.entity_id
_entity_poly.type
_entity_poly.pdbx_seq_one_letter_code
_entity_poly.pdbx_strand_id
1 'polypeptide(L)'
;WFDRRTTVRVLLDFQTVAAEWQGAATNLERQATALEEAAAARDMRDASEAEASLRARIQAANYRAAAQQWRKLVTTSWLQLQIAVPSGIQRASRSWVITPETPASLAELTGSTGYLSGFISILVLGMAFLLLISSVLWWLL
;
A
#
# COMPACT_ATOMS: atom_id res chain seq x y z
N TRP A 1 -25.48 21.13 -17.30
CA TRP A 1 -24.74 19.87 -17.36
C TRP A 1 -23.56 19.99 -16.39
N PHE A 2 -23.65 19.38 -15.21
CA PHE A 2 -22.60 19.49 -14.18
C PHE A 2 -21.68 18.28 -14.29
N ASP A 3 -20.49 18.45 -14.87
CA ASP A 3 -19.41 17.43 -14.88
C ASP A 3 -18.93 17.13 -13.45
N ARG A 4 -19.42 16.06 -12.82
CA ARG A 4 -18.94 15.55 -11.54
C ARG A 4 -17.62 14.82 -11.77
N ARG A 5 -16.53 15.53 -11.48
CA ARG A 5 -15.18 14.97 -11.43
C ARG A 5 -14.96 14.29 -10.10
N THR A 6 -14.58 13.01 -10.15
CA THR A 6 -14.11 12.27 -8.98
C THR A 6 -12.59 12.26 -8.99
N THR A 7 -12.00 12.86 -7.97
CA THR A 7 -10.55 12.88 -7.78
C THR A 7 -10.22 12.01 -6.58
N VAL A 8 -9.37 11.00 -6.78
CA VAL A 8 -8.84 10.16 -5.71
C VAL A 8 -7.37 10.55 -5.50
N ARG A 9 -7.01 10.88 -4.26
CA ARG A 9 -5.63 11.18 -3.85
C ARG A 9 -5.24 10.24 -2.73
N VAL A 10 -4.11 9.56 -2.88
CA VAL A 10 -3.52 8.74 -1.83
C VAL A 10 -2.08 9.20 -1.64
N LEU A 11 -1.73 9.53 -0.39
CA LEU A 11 -0.35 9.74 0.02
C LEU A 11 0.23 8.38 0.39
N LEU A 12 1.30 7.98 -0.27
CA LEU A 12 2.01 6.74 0.06
C LEU A 12 3.45 7.11 0.41
N ASP A 13 3.80 6.83 1.66
CA ASP A 13 5.15 7.02 2.17
C ASP A 13 5.70 5.69 2.67
N PHE A 14 6.45 5.04 1.78
CA PHE A 14 7.15 3.80 2.10
C PHE A 14 8.54 4.06 2.71
N GLN A 15 9.01 5.32 2.68
CA GLN A 15 10.29 5.70 3.30
C GLN A 15 10.18 5.69 4.82
N THR A 16 9.06 6.16 5.37
CA THR A 16 8.81 6.09 6.82
C THR A 16 8.81 4.65 7.32
N VAL A 17 8.14 3.74 6.61
CA VAL A 17 8.14 2.30 6.96
C VAL A 17 9.55 1.70 6.85
N ALA A 18 10.29 2.04 5.81
CA ALA A 18 11.67 1.62 5.65
C ALA A 18 12.59 2.12 6.78
N ALA A 19 12.38 3.37 7.23
CA ALA A 19 13.12 3.95 8.34
C ALA A 19 12.82 3.23 9.66
N GLU A 20 11.57 2.83 9.91
CA GLU A 20 11.21 2.02 11.08
C GLU A 20 11.90 0.66 11.07
N TRP A 21 11.91 -0.05 9.94
CA TRP A 21 12.60 -1.34 9.81
C TRP A 21 14.12 -1.20 9.97
N GLN A 22 14.71 -0.14 9.43
CA GLN A 22 16.11 0.16 9.61
C GLN A 22 16.43 0.50 11.07
N GLY A 23 15.54 1.21 11.76
CA GLY A 23 15.61 1.47 13.19
C GLY A 23 15.60 0.18 14.02
N ALA A 24 14.69 -0.75 13.71
CA ALA A 24 14.62 -2.06 14.35
C ALA A 24 15.91 -2.87 14.16
N ALA A 25 16.43 -2.94 12.93
CA ALA A 25 17.71 -3.60 12.64
C ALA A 25 18.87 -3.00 13.44
N THR A 26 18.94 -1.67 13.51
CA THR A 26 19.97 -0.94 14.26
C THR A 26 19.86 -1.18 15.76
N ASN A 27 18.65 -1.25 16.30
CA ASN A 27 18.42 -1.54 17.71
C ASN A 27 18.86 -2.96 18.09
N LEU A 28 18.58 -3.94 17.23
CA LEU A 28 19.03 -5.33 17.42
C LEU A 28 20.56 -5.46 17.35
N GLU A 29 21.21 -4.75 16.43
CA GLU A 29 22.68 -4.74 16.33
C GLU A 29 23.33 -4.15 17.59
N ARG A 30 22.76 -3.08 18.15
CA ARG A 30 23.22 -2.51 19.42
C ARG A 30 23.08 -3.50 20.58
N GLN A 31 21.97 -4.22 20.67
CA GLN A 31 21.77 -5.25 21.69
C GLN A 31 22.75 -6.41 21.53
N ALA A 32 23.01 -6.85 20.30
CA ALA A 32 24.01 -7.88 20.02
C ALA A 32 25.41 -7.46 20.48
N THR A 33 25.78 -6.21 20.19
CA THR A 33 27.08 -5.65 20.59
C THR A 33 27.21 -5.60 22.11
N ALA A 34 26.20 -5.10 22.81
CA ALA A 34 26.20 -5.06 24.28
C ALA A 34 26.33 -6.46 24.92
N LEU A 35 25.68 -7.47 24.33
CA LEU A 35 25.82 -8.86 24.79
C LEU A 35 27.23 -9.41 24.58
N GLU A 36 27.90 -9.06 23.48
CA GLU A 36 29.27 -9.48 23.23
C GLU A 36 30.29 -8.79 24.15
N GLU A 37 30.11 -7.50 24.41
CA GLU A 37 30.91 -6.77 25.38
C GLU A 37 30.75 -7.40 26.78
N ALA A 38 29.51 -7.68 27.19
CA ALA A 38 29.22 -8.36 28.44
C ALA A 38 29.78 -9.80 28.48
N ALA A 39 29.84 -10.50 27.35
CA ALA A 39 30.42 -11.83 27.24
C ALA A 39 31.96 -11.81 27.29
N ALA A 40 32.57 -10.75 26.76
CA ALA A 40 34.02 -10.55 26.74
C ALA A 40 34.59 -10.16 28.10
N ALA A 41 33.78 -9.52 28.95
CA ALA A 41 34.16 -9.13 30.31
C ALA A 41 34.14 -10.28 31.33
N ARG A 42 33.68 -11.48 30.96
CA ARG A 42 33.55 -12.63 31.87
C ARG A 42 34.84 -13.42 32.02
N ASP A 43 35.08 -13.99 33.20
CA ASP A 43 36.20 -14.88 33.43
C ASP A 43 35.93 -16.25 32.78
N MET A 44 36.81 -16.66 31.88
CA MET A 44 36.69 -17.96 31.19
C MET A 44 37.24 -19.13 32.02
N ARG A 45 37.86 -18.86 33.18
CA ARG A 45 38.37 -19.89 34.10
C ARG A 45 37.27 -20.45 35.00
N ASP A 46 36.21 -19.68 35.23
CA ASP A 46 35.00 -20.14 35.92
C ASP A 46 34.04 -20.77 34.91
N ALA A 47 33.64 -22.01 35.15
CA ALA A 47 32.77 -22.77 34.23
C ALA A 47 31.38 -22.15 34.07
N SER A 48 30.82 -21.56 35.13
CA SER A 48 29.52 -20.88 35.11
C SER A 48 29.60 -19.58 34.30
N GLU A 49 30.67 -18.81 34.49
CA GLU A 49 30.90 -17.59 33.72
C GLU A 49 31.19 -17.88 32.24
N ALA A 50 31.93 -18.95 31.94
CA ALA A 50 32.18 -19.42 30.58
C ALA A 50 30.87 -19.85 29.87
N GLU A 51 29.99 -20.60 30.55
CA GLU A 51 28.68 -20.97 29.99
C GLU A 51 27.85 -19.73 29.69
N ALA A 52 27.82 -18.77 30.62
CA ALA A 52 27.06 -17.56 30.44
C ALA A 52 27.64 -16.64 29.35
N SER A 53 28.96 -16.64 29.15
CA SER A 53 29.61 -15.97 28.00
C SER A 53 29.18 -16.61 26.68
N LEU A 54 29.17 -17.95 26.60
CA LEU A 54 28.71 -18.66 25.42
C LEU A 54 27.24 -18.37 25.11
N ARG A 55 26.37 -18.39 26.14
CA ARG A 55 24.94 -18.08 26.00
C ARG A 55 24.71 -16.65 25.48
N ALA A 56 25.45 -15.67 26.01
CA ALA A 56 25.38 -14.28 25.55
C ALA A 56 25.81 -14.14 24.09
N ARG A 57 26.88 -14.83 23.66
CA ARG A 57 27.33 -14.85 22.25
C ARG A 57 26.30 -15.48 21.32
N ILE A 58 25.65 -16.56 21.73
CA ILE A 58 24.55 -17.18 20.96
C ILE A 58 23.38 -16.19 20.81
N GLN A 59 22.99 -15.51 21.89
CA GLN A 59 21.93 -14.50 21.83
C GLN A 59 22.31 -13.32 20.92
N ALA A 60 23.56 -12.85 20.98
CA ALA A 60 24.08 -11.81 20.10
C ALA A 60 23.99 -12.24 18.62
N ALA A 61 24.39 -13.47 18.30
CA ALA A 61 24.28 -14.02 16.95
C ALA A 61 22.82 -14.04 16.46
N ASN A 62 21.88 -14.44 17.32
CA ASN A 62 20.44 -14.43 17.00
C ASN A 62 19.92 -13.01 16.73
N TYR A 63 20.34 -12.02 17.51
CA TYR A 63 19.96 -10.62 17.28
C TYR A 63 20.53 -10.07 15.97
N ARG A 64 21.76 -10.44 15.60
CA ARG A 64 22.31 -10.09 14.28
C ARG A 64 21.55 -10.75 13.14
N ALA A 65 21.20 -12.02 13.28
CA ALA A 65 20.39 -12.72 12.28
C ALA A 65 19.03 -12.04 12.11
N ALA A 66 18.37 -11.67 13.22
CA ALA A 66 17.12 -10.92 13.18
C ALA A 66 17.30 -9.53 12.54
N ALA A 67 18.37 -8.80 12.86
CA ALA A 67 18.69 -7.51 12.25
C ALA A 67 18.86 -7.62 10.72
N GLN A 68 19.50 -8.69 10.25
CA GLN A 68 19.63 -8.96 8.82
C GLN A 68 18.28 -9.19 8.14
N GLN A 69 17.33 -9.88 8.79
CA GLN A 69 15.99 -10.05 8.24
C GLN A 69 15.27 -8.71 8.07
N TRP A 70 15.36 -7.81 9.06
CA TRP A 70 14.79 -6.47 8.96
C TRP A 70 15.42 -5.64 7.84
N ARG A 71 16.75 -5.69 7.68
CA ARG A 71 17.44 -5.05 6.53
C ARG A 71 16.98 -5.63 5.20
N LYS A 72 16.75 -6.94 5.14
CA LYS A 72 16.27 -7.61 3.93
C LYS A 72 14.88 -7.14 3.54
N LEU A 73 13.97 -6.92 4.49
CA LEU A 73 12.65 -6.37 4.22
C LEU A 73 12.74 -5.02 3.50
N VAL A 74 13.62 -4.13 3.96
CA VAL A 74 13.87 -2.85 3.26
C VAL A 74 14.26 -3.09 1.81
N THR A 75 15.18 -4.01 1.52
CA THR A 75 15.66 -4.22 0.14
C THR A 75 14.72 -5.01 -0.78
N THR A 76 13.78 -5.78 -0.22
CA THR A 76 12.99 -6.77 -1.00
C THR A 76 11.49 -6.52 -1.00
N SER A 77 11.00 -5.63 -0.14
CA SER A 77 9.58 -5.29 -0.10
C SER A 77 9.25 -4.21 -1.13
N TRP A 78 8.12 -4.41 -1.81
CA TRP A 78 7.52 -3.47 -2.74
C TRP A 78 6.01 -3.47 -2.53
N LEU A 79 5.39 -2.33 -2.82
CA LEU A 79 3.94 -2.17 -2.77
C LEU A 79 3.43 -1.84 -4.17
N GLN A 80 2.46 -2.61 -4.66
CA GLN A 80 1.74 -2.27 -5.89
C GLN A 80 0.38 -1.69 -5.52
N LEU A 81 0.20 -0.40 -5.82
CA LEU A 81 -1.07 0.28 -5.69
C LEU A 81 -1.76 0.29 -7.05
N GLN A 82 -3.02 -0.15 -7.09
CA GLN A 82 -3.88 0.04 -8.26
C GLN A 82 -5.10 0.87 -7.85
N ILE A 83 -5.26 2.03 -8.49
CA ILE A 83 -6.47 2.85 -8.33
C ILE A 83 -7.27 2.73 -9.62
N ALA A 84 -8.54 2.37 -9.49
CA ALA A 84 -9.51 2.39 -10.57
C ALA A 84 -10.65 3.35 -10.21
N VAL A 85 -10.94 4.29 -11.10
CA VAL A 85 -12.03 5.25 -10.95
C VAL A 85 -13.00 5.07 -12.11
N PRO A 86 -14.32 5.04 -11.87
CA PRO A 86 -15.31 5.05 -12.94
C PRO A 86 -15.16 6.33 -13.79
N SER A 87 -15.04 6.19 -15.12
CA SER A 87 -14.95 7.33 -16.05
C SER A 87 -15.95 7.16 -17.20
N GLY A 88 -17.22 7.47 -16.95
CA GLY A 88 -18.30 7.23 -17.91
C GLY A 88 -18.56 5.74 -18.12
N ILE A 89 -18.51 5.26 -19.37
CA ILE A 89 -18.70 3.85 -19.74
C ILE A 89 -17.40 3.03 -19.58
N GLN A 90 -16.25 3.70 -19.40
CA GLN A 90 -14.95 3.06 -19.23
C GLN A 90 -14.45 3.16 -17.78
N ARG A 91 -13.54 2.26 -17.41
CA ARG A 91 -12.85 2.27 -16.11
C ARG A 91 -11.44 2.83 -16.33
N ALA A 92 -11.16 4.03 -15.84
CA ALA A 92 -9.79 4.53 -15.80
C ALA A 92 -9.05 3.81 -14.66
N SER A 93 -7.97 3.10 -14.95
CA SER A 93 -7.16 2.44 -13.93
C SER A 93 -5.68 2.76 -14.11
N ARG A 94 -4.98 3.04 -13.02
CA ARG A 94 -3.53 3.26 -13.00
C ARG A 94 -2.90 2.45 -11.88
N SER A 95 -1.75 1.87 -12.17
CA SER A 95 -0.93 1.15 -11.20
C SER A 95 0.37 1.90 -10.93
N TRP A 96 0.76 1.96 -9.67
CA TRP A 96 2.06 2.44 -9.22
C TRP A 96 2.78 1.31 -8.48
N VAL A 97 4.07 1.16 -8.75
CA VAL A 97 4.96 0.32 -7.95
C VAL A 97 5.76 1.25 -7.07
N ILE A 98 5.76 0.99 -5.77
CA ILE A 98 6.42 1.80 -4.76
C ILE A 98 7.45 0.93 -4.07
N THR A 99 8.69 1.38 -4.12
CA THR A 99 9.84 0.79 -3.44
C THR A 99 10.35 1.75 -2.36
N PRO A 100 11.18 1.31 -1.42
CA PRO A 100 11.58 2.18 -0.30
C PRO A 100 12.55 3.29 -0.71
N GLU A 101 13.21 3.16 -1.86
CA GLU A 101 13.92 4.28 -2.48
C GLU A 101 13.00 5.28 -3.23
N THR A 102 11.72 4.94 -3.45
CA THR A 102 10.79 5.83 -4.16
C THR A 102 10.44 7.03 -3.26
N PRO A 103 10.66 8.28 -3.70
CA PRO A 103 10.26 9.46 -2.94
C PRO A 103 8.76 9.50 -2.74
N ALA A 104 8.32 10.03 -1.59
CA ALA A 104 6.90 10.21 -1.27
C ALA A 104 6.23 10.99 -2.40
N SER A 105 5.34 10.33 -3.13
CA SER A 105 4.68 10.89 -4.31
C SER A 105 3.17 10.79 -4.16
N LEU A 106 2.49 11.88 -4.52
CA LEU A 106 1.03 11.92 -4.53
C LEU A 106 0.53 11.13 -5.75
N ALA A 107 -0.12 10.00 -5.50
CA ALA A 107 -0.85 9.29 -6.53
C ALA A 107 -2.22 9.97 -6.72
N GLU A 108 -2.36 10.75 -7.79
CA GLU A 108 -3.61 11.40 -8.17
C GLU A 108 -4.22 10.74 -9.41
N LEU A 109 -5.50 10.38 -9.32
CA LEU A 109 -6.29 9.91 -10.45
C LEU A 109 -7.59 10.73 -10.53
N THR A 110 -7.80 11.40 -11.65
CA THR A 110 -9.02 12.16 -11.95
C THR A 110 -9.82 11.42 -13.01
N GLY A 111 -11.05 11.02 -12.68
CA GLY A 111 -12.01 10.45 -13.63
C GLY A 111 -13.17 11.41 -13.86
N SER A 112 -13.61 11.54 -15.12
CA SER A 112 -14.88 12.21 -15.44
C SER A 112 -15.99 11.17 -15.44
N THR A 113 -16.93 11.26 -14.49
CA THR A 113 -18.13 10.40 -14.55
C THR A 113 -19.07 10.92 -15.64
N GLY A 114 -19.10 10.23 -16.78
CA GLY A 114 -20.06 10.49 -17.85
C GLY A 114 -21.49 10.09 -17.44
N TYR A 115 -22.44 10.99 -17.68
CA TYR A 115 -23.85 10.83 -17.35
C TYR A 115 -24.51 9.72 -18.17
N LEU A 116 -24.64 8.52 -17.58
CA LEU A 116 -25.65 7.54 -18.03
C LEU A 116 -27.09 8.11 -17.96
N SER A 117 -27.31 9.24 -17.26
CA SER A 117 -28.63 9.87 -17.14
C SER A 117 -29.16 10.43 -18.47
N GLY A 118 -28.28 10.90 -19.37
CA GLY A 118 -28.72 11.43 -20.67
C GLY A 118 -29.33 10.37 -21.58
N PHE A 119 -28.80 9.14 -21.52
CA PHE A 119 -29.29 8.01 -22.31
C PHE A 119 -30.65 7.51 -21.80
N ILE A 120 -30.86 7.52 -20.48
CA ILE A 120 -32.14 7.15 -19.86
C ILE A 120 -33.22 8.18 -20.22
N SER A 121 -32.91 9.48 -20.23
CA SER A 121 -33.87 10.52 -20.61
C SER A 121 -34.35 10.39 -22.06
N ILE A 122 -33.45 10.04 -22.99
CA ILE A 122 -33.81 9.81 -24.41
C ILE A 122 -34.66 8.55 -24.56
N LEU A 123 -34.33 7.48 -23.83
CA LEU A 123 -35.09 6.23 -23.85
C LEU A 123 -36.53 6.42 -23.33
N VAL A 124 -36.69 7.12 -22.20
CA VAL A 124 -37.99 7.41 -21.59
C VAL A 124 -38.82 8.33 -22.49
N LEU A 125 -38.20 9.35 -23.08
CA LEU A 125 -38.89 10.27 -23.99
C LEU A 125 -39.33 9.57 -25.28
N GLY A 126 -38.50 8.67 -25.81
CA GLY A 126 -38.84 7.82 -26.96
C GLY A 126 -40.01 6.87 -26.66
N MET A 127 -40.02 6.24 -25.47
CA MET A 127 -41.15 5.40 -25.04
C MET A 127 -42.45 6.19 -24.89
N ALA A 128 -42.39 7.39 -24.31
CA ALA A 128 -43.56 8.26 -24.17
C ALA A 128 -44.13 8.69 -25.54
N PHE A 129 -43.26 8.97 -26.52
CA PHE A 129 -43.67 9.31 -27.87
C PHE A 129 -44.34 8.13 -28.61
N LEU A 130 -43.80 6.92 -28.45
CA LEU A 130 -44.40 5.71 -29.02
C LEU A 130 -45.78 5.40 -28.43
N LEU A 131 -45.96 5.60 -27.12
CA LEU A 131 -47.27 5.45 -26.46
C LEU A 131 -48.27 6.50 -26.96
N LEU A 132 -47.83 7.75 -27.15
CA LEU A 132 -48.67 8.81 -27.72
C LEU A 132 -49.15 8.49 -29.13
N ILE A 133 -48.25 8.03 -30.00
CA ILE A 133 -48.62 7.60 -31.35
C ILE A 133 -49.59 6.43 -31.29
N SER A 134 -49.33 5.44 -30.44
CA SER A 134 -50.21 4.28 -30.28
C SER A 134 -51.62 4.66 -29.84
N SER A 135 -51.77 5.62 -28.91
CA SER A 135 -53.09 6.10 -28.46
C SER A 135 -53.81 6.91 -29.53
N VAL A 136 -53.11 7.74 -30.31
CA VAL A 136 -53.71 8.49 -31.43
C VAL A 136 -54.15 7.53 -32.54
N LEU A 137 -53.35 6.50 -32.84
CA LEU A 137 -53.68 5.48 -33.83
C LEU A 137 -54.95 4.72 -33.45
N TRP A 138 -55.14 4.45 -32.16
CA TRP A 138 -56.32 3.77 -31.63
C TRP A 138 -57.61 4.61 -31.78
N TRP A 139 -57.50 5.93 -31.82
CA TRP A 139 -58.64 6.84 -32.05
C TRP A 139 -59.03 6.99 -33.53
N LEU A 140 -58.15 6.57 -34.43
CA LEU A 140 -58.27 6.74 -35.89
C LEU A 140 -58.75 5.47 -36.60
N LEU A 141 -58.96 4.38 -35.85
CA LEU A 141 -59.34 3.06 -36.30
C LEU A 141 -60.72 2.69 -35.74
#